data_AF-L1K3L9-F1
#
_entry.id   AF-L1K3L9-F1
#
_cell.length_a   1.000
_cell.length_b   1.000
_cell.length_c   1.000
_cell.angle_alpha   90.00
_cell.angle_beta   90.00
_cell.angle_gamma   90.00
#
_symmetry.space_group_name_H-M   'P 1'
#
loop_
_entity.id
_entity.type
_entity.pdbx_description
1 polymer ?
#
loop_
_entity_poly.entity_id
_entity_poly.type
_entity_poly.pdbx_seq_one_letter_code
_entity_poly.pdbx_strand_id
1 'polypeptide(L)'
;MYSGTIASTKAISRNFCGNLGYRRISYTHPKLYDPFHVLGLHRSATKNEVKTAYLKLAKQYHPDLFQLETEKRSAQAKFVEVQKAYRHLAGIPDSYHMDINTFHKVH
;
A
#
# COMPACT_ATOMS: atom_id res chain seq x y z
N MET A 1 -55.09 -35.29 38.50
CA MET A 1 -53.94 -34.54 39.05
C MET A 1 -54.13 -33.09 38.65
N TYR A 2 -54.75 -32.32 39.54
CA TYR A 2 -54.95 -30.89 39.40
C TYR A 2 -53.68 -30.13 39.83
N SER A 3 -53.63 -28.86 39.44
CA SER A 3 -52.72 -27.78 39.88
C SER A 3 -51.42 -27.73 39.07
N GLY A 4 -51.18 -26.75 38.19
CA GLY A 4 -51.72 -25.40 38.14
C GLY A 4 -51.08 -24.53 39.22
N THR A 5 -49.93 -23.92 38.90
CA THR A 5 -49.41 -22.76 39.64
C THR A 5 -48.97 -21.68 38.66
N ILE A 6 -49.77 -20.62 38.69
CA ILE A 6 -49.53 -19.30 38.13
C ILE A 6 -48.56 -18.60 39.08
N ALA A 7 -47.43 -18.11 38.58
CA ALA A 7 -46.67 -17.04 39.24
C ALA A 7 -46.25 -16.06 38.14
N SER A 8 -47.12 -15.10 37.86
CA SER A 8 -46.95 -13.73 38.33
C SER A 8 -46.09 -12.91 37.37
N THR A 9 -46.80 -12.25 36.46
CA THR A 9 -46.44 -10.95 35.86
C THR A 9 -45.58 -10.10 36.80
N LYS A 10 -44.41 -9.63 36.31
CA LYS A 10 -43.79 -8.43 36.87
C LYS A 10 -43.06 -7.64 35.79
N ALA A 11 -43.65 -6.47 35.53
CA ALA A 11 -43.02 -5.23 35.13
C ALA A 11 -42.27 -5.17 33.79
N ILE A 12 -42.98 -4.61 32.81
CA ILE A 12 -42.46 -3.53 31.96
C ILE A 12 -41.66 -2.57 32.86
N SER A 13 -40.45 -2.20 32.45
CA SER A 13 -39.87 -0.85 32.55
C SER A 13 -38.34 -0.91 32.68
N ARG A 14 -37.63 -0.53 31.61
CA ARG A 14 -36.94 0.77 31.49
C ARG A 14 -35.92 0.71 30.37
N ASN A 15 -36.04 1.68 29.47
CA ASN A 15 -34.95 2.13 28.63
C ASN A 15 -33.73 2.46 29.50
N PHE A 16 -32.66 1.67 29.37
CA PHE A 16 -31.29 2.08 29.67
C PHE A 16 -30.55 1.88 28.35
N CYS A 17 -30.58 2.86 27.45
CA CYS A 17 -29.61 3.95 27.40
C CYS A 17 -28.17 3.45 27.61
N GLY A 18 -27.48 3.22 26.48
CA GLY A 18 -26.05 3.48 26.31
C GLY A 18 -25.08 2.54 27.03
N ASN A 19 -24.57 1.53 26.31
CA ASN A 19 -23.12 1.32 26.25
C ASN A 19 -22.75 0.51 25.00
N LEU A 20 -22.82 1.15 23.82
CA LEU A 20 -22.07 0.67 22.65
C LEU A 20 -20.59 0.91 22.95
N GLY A 21 -19.98 -0.03 23.69
CA GLY A 21 -18.56 -0.08 23.92
C GLY A 21 -17.84 -0.30 22.60
N TYR A 22 -17.59 0.79 21.87
CA TYR A 22 -16.64 0.81 20.78
C TYR A 22 -15.27 0.51 21.39
N ARG A 23 -14.91 -0.77 21.36
CA ARG A 23 -13.60 -1.29 21.75
C ARG A 23 -12.58 -0.50 20.94
N ARG A 24 -11.86 0.42 21.58
CA ARG A 24 -10.85 1.26 20.93
C ARG A 24 -9.72 0.35 20.46
N ILE A 25 -9.79 -0.10 19.21
CA ILE A 25 -8.71 -0.85 18.57
C ILE A 25 -7.54 0.14 18.47
N SER A 26 -6.53 -0.05 19.32
CA SER A 26 -5.28 0.69 19.24
C SER A 26 -4.50 0.17 18.03
N TYR A 27 -4.73 0.80 16.87
CA TYR A 27 -3.94 0.56 15.67
C TYR A 27 -2.51 1.04 15.92
N THR A 28 -1.62 0.12 16.30
CA THR A 28 -0.19 0.32 16.11
C THR A 28 0.02 0.54 14.61
N HIS A 29 0.40 1.77 14.25
CA HIS A 29 0.53 2.18 12.86
C HIS A 29 1.55 1.26 12.18
N PRO A 30 1.17 0.49 11.15
CA PRO A 30 2.14 -0.30 10.40
C PRO A 30 3.22 0.65 9.86
N LYS A 31 4.49 0.20 9.83
CA LYS A 31 5.59 0.98 9.25
C LYS A 31 5.15 1.51 7.88
N LEU A 32 5.00 2.83 7.80
CA LEU A 32 4.61 3.52 6.57
C LEU A 32 5.75 3.32 5.57
N TYR A 33 5.54 2.45 4.60
CA TYR A 33 6.41 2.33 3.45
C TYR A 33 6.35 3.66 2.68
N ASP A 34 7.44 4.41 2.71
CA ASP A 34 7.54 5.72 2.04
C ASP A 34 8.04 5.52 0.60
N PRO A 35 7.15 5.56 -0.43
CA PRO A 35 7.55 5.36 -1.83
C PRO A 35 8.52 6.45 -2.32
N PHE A 36 8.48 7.64 -1.72
CA PHE A 36 9.42 8.73 -1.99
C PHE A 36 10.85 8.36 -1.58
N HIS A 37 11.03 7.62 -0.48
CA HIS A 37 12.34 7.20 0.00
C HIS A 37 12.99 6.18 -0.95
N VAL A 38 12.20 5.25 -1.49
CA VAL A 38 12.66 4.25 -2.46
C VAL A 38 13.15 4.87 -3.76
N LEU A 39 12.53 5.97 -4.18
CA LEU A 39 12.96 6.73 -5.36
C LEU A 39 14.08 7.75 -5.06
N GLY A 40 14.47 7.92 -3.79
CA GLY A 40 15.46 8.91 -3.37
C GLY A 40 14.98 10.36 -3.51
N LEU A 41 13.66 10.59 -3.40
CA LEU A 41 13.03 11.89 -3.57
C LEU A 41 12.52 12.46 -2.24
N HIS A 42 12.41 13.79 -2.19
CA HIS A 42 11.76 14.47 -1.08
C HIS A 42 10.24 14.27 -1.13
N ARG A 43 9.56 14.36 0.02
CA ARG A 43 8.09 14.25 0.12
C ARG A 43 7.35 15.35 -0.65
N SER A 44 8.03 16.45 -0.95
CA SER A 44 7.51 17.58 -1.75
C SER A 44 7.82 17.45 -3.25
N ALA A 45 8.38 16.32 -3.69
CA ALA A 45 8.78 16.15 -5.09
C ALA A 45 7.57 16.21 -6.04
N THR A 46 7.77 16.86 -7.17
CA THR A 46 6.76 16.98 -8.23
C THR A 46 6.66 15.70 -9.06
N LYS A 47 5.53 15.51 -9.75
CA LYS A 47 5.33 14.38 -10.67
C LYS A 47 6.44 14.30 -11.76
N ASN A 48 6.98 15.45 -12.16
CA ASN A 48 8.08 15.53 -13.12
C ASN A 48 9.40 14.97 -12.55
N GLU A 49 9.70 15.30 -11.29
CA GLU A 49 10.88 14.76 -10.59
C GLU A 49 10.74 13.25 -10.35
N VAL A 50 9.55 12.80 -9.98
CA VAL A 50 9.23 11.36 -9.84
C VAL A 50 9.49 10.61 -11.14
N LYS A 51 9.07 11.18 -12.27
CA LYS A 51 9.32 10.59 -13.60
C LYS A 51 10.81 10.57 -13.95
N THR A 52 11.54 11.66 -13.72
CA THR A 52 12.98 11.73 -14.06
C THR A 52 13.83 10.83 -13.16
N ALA A 53 13.53 10.73 -11.86
CA ALA A 53 14.19 9.80 -10.94
C ALA A 53 13.95 8.35 -11.34
N TYR A 54 12.70 7.99 -11.65
CA TYR A 54 12.36 6.66 -12.17
C TYR A 54 13.18 6.31 -13.42
N LEU A 55 13.30 7.24 -14.38
CA LEU A 55 14.07 7.03 -15.60
C LEU A 55 15.56 6.78 -15.33
N LYS A 56 16.15 7.51 -14.39
CA LYS A 56 17.56 7.33 -14.00
C LYS A 56 17.79 5.96 -13.36
N LEU A 57 16.92 5.55 -12.44
CA LEU A 57 17.02 4.27 -11.73
C LEU A 57 16.76 3.08 -12.67
N ALA A 58 15.77 3.20 -13.56
CA ALA A 58 15.42 2.16 -14.52
C ALA A 58 16.57 1.87 -15.49
N LYS A 59 17.29 2.90 -15.94
CA LYS A 59 18.50 2.74 -16.76
C LYS A 59 19.65 2.09 -15.99
N GLN A 60 19.81 2.38 -14.70
CA GLN A 60 20.89 1.83 -13.88
C GLN A 60 20.67 0.35 -13.52
N TYR A 61 19.42 -0.05 -13.26
CA TYR A 61 19.08 -1.41 -12.85
C TYR A 61 18.62 -2.31 -14.00
N HIS A 62 19.00 -1.98 -15.24
CA HIS A 62 18.60 -2.77 -16.40
C HIS A 62 19.39 -4.10 -16.48
N PRO A 63 18.73 -5.27 -16.58
CA PRO A 63 19.39 -6.58 -16.59
C PRO A 63 20.38 -6.79 -17.75
N ASP A 64 20.30 -6.00 -18.83
CA ASP A 64 21.26 -6.05 -19.95
C ASP A 64 22.62 -5.45 -19.61
N LEU A 65 22.69 -4.57 -18.60
CA LEU A 65 23.96 -4.02 -18.13
C LEU A 65 24.72 -5.01 -17.23
N PHE A 66 24.03 -5.99 -16.65
CA PHE A 66 24.62 -6.95 -15.73
C PHE A 66 24.92 -8.25 -16.47
N GLN A 67 26.21 -8.62 -16.53
CA GLN A 67 26.64 -9.85 -17.19
C GLN A 67 26.53 -11.06 -16.25
N LEU A 68 26.63 -10.83 -14.93
CA LEU A 68 26.54 -11.87 -13.91
C LEU A 68 25.09 -12.12 -13.47
N GLU A 69 24.68 -13.39 -13.43
CA GLU A 69 23.35 -13.85 -12.96
C GLU A 69 23.01 -13.37 -11.54
N THR A 70 24.01 -13.29 -10.65
CA THR A 70 23.85 -12.81 -9.26
C THR A 70 23.48 -11.34 -9.19
N GLU A 71 24.07 -10.52 -10.05
CA GLU A 71 23.79 -9.10 -10.14
C GLU A 71 22.44 -8.85 -10.83
N LYS A 72 22.09 -9.64 -11.85
CA LYS A 72 20.77 -9.58 -12.50
C LYS A 72 19.63 -9.74 -11.51
N ARG A 73 19.69 -10.73 -10.62
CA ARG A 73 18.64 -10.94 -9.60
C ARG A 73 18.51 -9.76 -8.64
N SER A 74 19.65 -9.19 -8.22
CA SER A 74 19.68 -8.05 -7.32
C SER A 74 19.13 -6.79 -7.99
N ALA A 75 19.51 -6.55 -9.26
CA ALA A 75 19.01 -5.46 -10.06
C ALA A 75 17.50 -5.58 -10.33
N GLN A 76 17.03 -6.79 -10.67
CA GLN A 76 15.61 -7.07 -10.87
C GLN A 76 14.78 -6.82 -9.61
N ALA A 77 15.26 -7.25 -8.43
CA ALA A 77 14.58 -7.00 -7.17
C ALA A 77 14.42 -5.49 -6.89
N LYS A 78 15.51 -4.72 -7.05
CA LYS A 78 15.49 -3.25 -6.90
C LYS A 78 14.59 -2.58 -7.92
N PHE A 79 14.61 -3.05 -9.16
CA PHE A 79 13.77 -2.53 -10.23
C PHE A 79 12.28 -2.69 -9.93
N VAL A 80 11.87 -3.87 -9.44
CA VAL A 80 10.49 -4.14 -9.02
C VAL A 80 10.06 -3.21 -7.88
N GLU A 81 10.94 -2.92 -6.93
CA GLU A 81 10.65 -2.02 -5.81
C GLU A 81 10.46 -0.57 -6.29
N VAL A 82 11.35 -0.09 -7.16
CA VAL A 82 11.28 1.22 -7.80
C VAL A 82 9.99 1.37 -8.64
N GLN A 83 9.62 0.33 -9.40
CA GLN A 83 8.37 0.30 -10.16
C GLN A 83 7.14 0.39 -9.26
N LYS A 84 7.10 -0.38 -8.16
CA LYS A 84 6.00 -0.34 -7.19
C LYS A 84 5.83 1.06 -6.59
N ALA A 85 6.94 1.69 -6.19
CA ALA A 85 6.93 3.05 -5.65
C ALA A 85 6.39 4.07 -6.67
N TYR A 86 6.90 4.05 -7.90
CA TYR A 86 6.45 4.94 -8.97
C TYR A 86 4.96 4.77 -9.26
N ARG A 87 4.47 3.53 -9.35
CA ARG A 87 3.06 3.23 -9.62
C ARG A 87 2.14 3.77 -8.54
N HIS A 88 2.54 3.65 -7.28
CA HIS A 88 1.78 4.20 -6.15
C HIS A 88 1.70 5.74 -6.22
N LEU A 89 2.79 6.42 -6.59
CA LEU A 89 2.81 7.87 -6.73
C LEU A 89 2.07 8.39 -7.98
N ALA A 90 2.17 7.65 -9.09
CA ALA A 90 1.57 8.04 -10.35
C ALA A 90 0.09 7.65 -10.47
N GLY A 91 -0.40 6.72 -9.62
CA GLY A 91 -1.78 6.23 -9.65
C GLY A 91 -2.06 5.29 -10.83
N ILE A 92 -1.03 4.58 -11.32
CA ILE A 92 -1.13 3.71 -12.50
C ILE A 92 -1.50 2.28 -12.07
N PRO A 93 -2.48 1.62 -12.71
CA PRO A 93 -2.89 0.27 -12.36
C PRO A 93 -1.85 -0.79 -12.77
N ASP A 94 -1.93 -1.97 -12.14
CA ASP A 94 -0.93 -3.05 -12.25
C ASP A 94 -0.78 -3.64 -13.65
N SER A 95 -1.84 -3.56 -14.44
CA SER A 95 -1.88 -4.05 -15.82
C SER A 95 -0.92 -3.32 -16.78
N TYR A 96 -0.36 -2.16 -16.39
CA TYR A 96 0.62 -1.46 -17.20
C TYR A 96 2.03 -1.92 -16.86
N HIS A 97 2.57 -2.77 -17.73
CA HIS A 97 4.01 -3.04 -17.73
C HIS A 97 4.73 -1.81 -18.30
N MET A 98 5.67 -1.26 -17.53
CA MET A 98 6.44 -0.09 -17.92
C MET A 98 7.82 -0.56 -18.36
N ASP A 99 8.04 -0.61 -19.67
CA ASP A 99 9.35 -0.96 -20.21
C ASP A 99 10.33 0.21 -20.03
N ILE A 100 11.58 -0.12 -19.74
CA ILE A 100 12.73 0.79 -19.80
C ILE A 100 12.84 1.57 -21.13
N ASN A 101 12.33 1.00 -22.23
CA ASN A 101 12.35 1.62 -23.56
C ASN A 101 11.14 2.54 -23.84
N THR A 102 10.09 2.51 -23.01
CA THR A 102 8.84 3.25 -23.24
C THR A 102 9.03 4.78 -23.25
N PHE A 103 10.11 5.30 -22.66
CA PHE A 103 10.35 6.75 -22.54
C PHE A 103 11.53 7.29 -23.37
N HIS A 104 12.25 6.45 -24.13
CA HIS A 104 13.43 6.87 -24.90
C HIS A 104 13.10 7.47 -26.29
N LYS A 105 11.83 7.57 -26.68
CA LYS A 105 11.43 8.32 -27.88
C LYS A 105 11.45 9.82 -27.57
N VAL A 106 12.62 10.43 -27.64
CA VAL A 106 12.77 11.88 -27.84
C VAL A 106 13.16 12.07 -29.29
N HIS A 107 12.38 12.90 -30.00
CA HIS A 107 12.56 13.24 -31.40
C HIS A 107 13.71 14.24 -31.61
#